data_AF-A0A550GXI6-F1
#
_entry.id   AF-A0A550GXI6-F1
#
_cell.length_a   1.000
_cell.length_b   1.000
_cell.length_c   1.000
_cell.angle_alpha   90.00
_cell.angle_beta   90.00
_cell.angle_gamma   90.00
#
_symmetry.space_group_name_H-M   'P 1'
#
loop_
_entity.id
_entity.type
_entity.pdbx_description
1 polymer ?
#
loop_
_entity_poly.entity_id
_entity_poly.type
_entity_poly.pdbx_seq_one_letter_code
_entity_poly.pdbx_strand_id
1 'polypeptide(L)'
;MKYVVVIGDGMADYAIPELGNKTPLQAAYKPNMDKIAAKGRNGLLRTIPKGFSPGSDVAILSVLGFSPKLFYTGRGAFEAAARGIQLKYNDVAFRCNLITEKDGLLADYSAGHITSKDSTHLIVAVKKACEHPGEIEFY
;
A
#
# COMPACT_ATOMS: atom_id res chain seq x y z
N MET A 1 22.52 -7.30 19.90
CA MET A 1 21.14 -6.97 20.33
C MET A 1 20.20 -7.21 19.16
N LYS A 2 18.97 -7.66 19.38
CA LYS A 2 17.95 -7.86 18.31
C LYS A 2 16.84 -6.82 18.49
N TYR A 3 16.24 -6.38 17.39
CA TYR A 3 15.16 -5.38 17.39
C TYR A 3 13.94 -5.92 16.67
N VAL A 4 12.75 -5.53 17.13
CA VAL A 4 11.47 -5.84 16.49
C VAL A 4 10.69 -4.54 16.36
N VAL A 5 10.20 -4.26 15.15
CA VAL A 5 9.31 -3.13 14.85
C VAL A 5 7.94 -3.71 14.52
N VAL A 6 6.91 -3.28 15.24
CA VAL A 6 5.52 -3.70 15.01
C VAL A 6 4.71 -2.47 14.59
N ILE A 7 4.07 -2.56 13.42
CA ILE A 7 3.26 -1.48 12.84
C ILE A 7 1.82 -1.95 12.79
N GLY A 8 0.92 -1.27 13.50
CA GLY A 8 -0.52 -1.47 13.36
C GLY A 8 -1.04 -0.69 12.16
N ASP A 9 -1.31 -1.37 11.05
CA ASP A 9 -1.86 -0.73 9.86
C ASP A 9 -3.27 -0.18 10.15
N GLY A 10 -3.54 1.06 9.76
CA GLY A 10 -4.82 1.74 10.01
C GLY A 10 -5.21 1.86 11.49
N MET A 11 -4.27 1.72 12.43
CA MET A 11 -4.58 1.60 13.86
C MET A 11 -5.01 2.92 14.52
N ALA A 12 -4.65 4.06 13.93
CA ALA A 12 -5.12 5.36 14.38
C ALA A 12 -6.54 5.61 13.86
N ASP A 13 -7.41 6.11 14.73
CA ASP A 13 -8.81 6.35 14.40
C ASP A 13 -9.37 7.53 15.20
N TYR A 14 -10.57 7.95 14.85
CA TYR A 14 -11.35 8.94 15.57
C TYR A 14 -12.17 8.31 16.70
N ALA A 15 -12.60 9.15 17.63
CA ALA A 15 -13.56 8.75 18.64
C ALA A 15 -14.93 8.50 17.99
N ILE A 16 -15.59 7.40 18.35
CA ILE A 16 -16.92 7.07 17.82
C ILE A 16 -17.97 6.95 18.95
N PRO A 17 -19.21 7.46 18.75
CA PRO A 17 -20.25 7.46 19.78
C PRO A 17 -20.59 6.08 20.35
N GLU A 18 -20.60 5.06 19.51
CA GLU A 18 -20.94 3.67 19.85
C GLU A 18 -19.95 3.04 20.83
N LEU A 19 -18.74 3.60 20.92
CA LEU A 19 -17.71 3.20 21.89
C LEU A 19 -17.63 4.14 23.09
N GLY A 20 -18.67 4.95 23.33
CA GLY A 20 -18.68 5.95 24.39
C GLY A 20 -17.69 7.08 24.14
N ASN A 21 -17.61 7.55 22.89
CA ASN A 21 -16.67 8.59 22.42
C ASN A 21 -15.20 8.22 22.64
N LYS A 22 -14.86 6.95 22.41
CA LYS A 22 -13.49 6.43 22.41
C LYS A 22 -13.10 6.00 21.00
N THR A 23 -11.79 5.98 20.71
CA THR A 23 -11.29 5.29 19.52
C THR A 23 -11.40 3.76 19.71
N PRO A 24 -11.42 2.96 18.63
CA PRO A 24 -11.37 1.50 18.73
C PRO A 24 -10.18 1.02 19.57
N LEU A 25 -9.03 1.68 19.43
CA LEU A 25 -7.84 1.35 20.20
C LEU A 25 -8.01 1.61 21.70
N GLN A 26 -8.70 2.69 22.08
CA GLN A 26 -9.00 3.00 23.48
C GLN A 26 -10.04 2.04 24.08
N ALA A 27 -11.02 1.60 23.29
CA ALA A 27 -12.07 0.68 23.75
C ALA A 27 -11.58 -0.77 23.87
N ALA A 28 -10.60 -1.18 23.05
CA ALA A 28 -10.10 -2.55 23.02
C ALA A 28 -9.40 -2.98 24.32
N TYR A 29 -9.67 -4.22 24.76
CA TYR A 29 -8.90 -4.87 25.82
C TYR A 29 -7.56 -5.38 25.27
N LYS A 30 -6.46 -4.73 25.67
CA LYS A 30 -5.12 -4.94 25.08
C LYS A 30 -3.99 -4.99 26.13
N PRO A 31 -4.06 -5.91 27.12
CA PRO A 31 -3.18 -5.91 28.28
C PRO A 31 -1.68 -5.98 27.94
N ASN A 32 -1.32 -6.66 26.85
CA ASN A 32 0.08 -6.78 26.43
C ASN A 32 0.66 -5.46 25.91
N MET A 33 -0.11 -4.74 25.10
CA MET A 33 0.33 -3.45 24.56
C MET A 33 0.29 -2.36 25.64
N ASP A 34 -0.72 -2.38 26.51
CA ASP A 34 -0.78 -1.48 27.67
C ASP A 34 0.42 -1.71 28.61
N LYS A 35 0.85 -2.97 28.80
CA LYS A 35 2.07 -3.31 29.56
C LYS A 35 3.35 -2.79 28.90
N ILE A 36 3.45 -2.86 27.56
CA ILE A 36 4.59 -2.31 26.81
C ILE A 36 4.62 -0.79 26.97
N ALA A 37 3.48 -0.12 26.82
CA ALA A 37 3.36 1.34 26.98
C ALA A 37 3.72 1.78 28.42
N ALA A 38 3.21 1.08 29.44
CA ALA A 38 3.45 1.41 30.85
C ALA A 38 4.91 1.21 31.30
N LYS A 39 5.62 0.25 30.70
CA LYS A 39 7.03 -0.07 31.04
C LYS A 39 8.05 0.53 30.06
N GLY A 40 7.57 1.13 28.98
CA GLY A 40 8.38 1.65 27.88
C GLY A 40 8.46 3.17 27.85
N ARG A 41 8.77 3.69 26.67
CA ARG A 41 8.69 5.13 26.36
C ARG A 41 7.59 5.34 25.32
N ASN A 42 6.81 6.38 25.52
CA ASN A 42 5.66 6.72 24.69
C ASN A 42 5.89 8.05 23.98
N GLY A 43 5.23 8.23 22.84
CA GLY A 43 5.29 9.45 22.06
C GLY A 43 4.36 9.38 20.86
N LEU A 44 4.24 10.49 20.16
CA LEU A 44 3.55 10.57 18.88
C LEU A 44 4.56 10.48 17.74
N LEU A 45 4.23 9.70 16.72
CA LEU A 45 5.03 9.56 15.52
C LEU A 45 4.27 10.12 14.32
N ARG A 46 4.90 11.03 13.57
CA ARG A 46 4.41 11.47 12.27
C ARG A 46 5.12 10.64 11.19
N THR A 47 4.41 9.69 10.59
CA THR A 47 4.94 8.80 9.55
C THR A 47 4.86 9.39 8.16
N ILE A 48 4.03 10.41 7.93
CA ILE A 48 3.88 11.08 6.64
C ILE A 48 4.51 12.48 6.72
N PRO A 49 5.63 12.73 6.04
CA PRO A 49 6.23 14.06 5.97
C PRO A 49 5.30 15.07 5.26
N LYS A 50 5.51 16.36 5.53
CA LYS A 50 4.76 17.43 4.84
C LYS A 50 4.98 17.33 3.32
N GLY A 51 3.91 17.52 2.55
CA GLY A 51 3.95 17.48 1.09
C GLY A 51 3.84 16.09 0.47
N PHE A 52 3.68 15.04 1.28
CA PHE A 52 3.42 13.68 0.79
C PHE A 52 1.98 13.27 1.06
N SER A 53 1.40 12.51 0.12
CA SER A 53 0.12 11.87 0.31
C SER A 53 0.22 10.76 1.37
N PRO A 54 -0.80 10.59 2.21
CA PRO A 54 -0.82 9.49 3.18
C PRO A 54 -0.95 8.14 2.45
N GLY A 55 0.03 7.27 2.65
CA GLY A 55 0.08 5.93 2.05
C GLY A 55 1.07 5.04 2.77
N SER A 56 0.81 3.72 2.78
CA SER A 56 1.67 2.74 3.47
C SER A 56 3.09 2.72 2.90
N ASP A 57 3.25 3.01 1.61
CA ASP A 57 4.53 3.15 0.93
C ASP A 57 5.41 4.25 1.54
N VAL A 58 4.87 5.47 1.66
CA VAL A 58 5.57 6.61 2.28
C VAL A 58 5.77 6.40 3.79
N ALA A 59 4.77 5.83 4.47
CA ALA A 59 4.82 5.60 5.91
C ALA A 59 5.91 4.60 6.28
N ILE A 60 5.98 3.45 5.58
CA ILE A 60 6.96 2.40 5.86
C ILE A 60 8.37 2.89 5.57
N LEU A 61 8.60 3.60 4.46
CA LEU A 61 9.90 4.23 4.20
C LEU A 61 10.35 5.11 5.36
N SER A 62 9.46 5.99 5.84
CA SER A 62 9.75 6.89 6.95
C SER A 62 10.05 6.13 8.26
N VAL A 63 9.30 5.06 8.56
CA VAL A 63 9.52 4.21 9.75
C VAL A 63 10.85 3.48 9.67
N LEU A 64 11.26 3.03 8.49
CA LEU A 64 12.54 2.37 8.25
C LEU A 64 13.73 3.35 8.20
N GLY A 65 13.49 4.66 8.31
CA GLY A 65 14.52 5.70 8.35
C GLY A 65 14.94 6.23 6.99
N PHE A 66 14.24 5.87 5.91
CA PHE A 66 14.48 6.43 4.58
C PHE A 66 13.72 7.74 4.42
N SER A 67 14.38 8.76 3.87
CA SER A 67 13.73 10.02 3.49
C SER A 67 12.85 9.79 2.24
N PRO A 68 11.51 9.94 2.32
CA PRO A 68 10.66 9.80 1.13
C PRO A 68 11.02 10.82 0.05
N LYS A 69 11.55 12.00 0.43
CA LYS A 69 12.03 13.02 -0.53
C LYS A 69 13.15 12.53 -1.44
N LEU A 70 13.97 11.58 -0.97
CA LEU A 70 15.11 11.06 -1.74
C LEU A 70 14.83 9.70 -2.37
N PHE A 71 13.99 8.87 -1.72
CA PHE A 71 13.85 7.46 -2.07
C PHE A 71 12.44 7.06 -2.54
N TYR A 72 11.46 7.95 -2.48
CA TYR A 72 10.12 7.62 -2.97
C TYR A 72 10.07 7.69 -4.49
N THR A 73 9.93 6.53 -5.13
CA THR A 73 9.84 6.38 -6.59
C THR A 73 8.42 6.10 -7.08
N GLY A 74 7.42 6.27 -6.20
CA GLY A 74 6.02 5.97 -6.48
C GLY A 74 5.63 4.51 -6.16
N ARG A 75 4.34 4.28 -5.98
CA ARG A 75 3.80 2.97 -5.56
C ARG A 75 4.09 1.84 -6.54
N GLY A 76 4.02 2.10 -7.85
CA GLY A 76 4.23 1.08 -8.86
C GLY A 76 5.60 0.41 -8.77
N ALA A 77 6.65 1.18 -8.48
CA ALA A 77 8.00 0.64 -8.31
C ALA A 77 8.11 -0.34 -7.13
N PHE A 78 7.44 -0.04 -6.00
CA PHE A 78 7.42 -0.95 -4.86
C PHE A 78 6.62 -2.22 -5.11
N GLU A 79 5.46 -2.12 -5.79
CA GLU A 79 4.65 -3.29 -6.15
C GLU A 79 5.38 -4.19 -7.15
N ALA A 80 6.12 -3.60 -8.10
CA ALA A 80 6.99 -4.35 -9.02
C ALA A 80 8.08 -5.12 -8.27
N ALA A 81 8.78 -4.45 -7.36
CA ALA A 81 9.80 -5.08 -6.52
C ALA A 81 9.23 -6.22 -5.65
N ALA A 82 8.03 -6.03 -5.08
CA ALA A 82 7.35 -7.06 -4.29
C ALA A 82 6.99 -8.33 -5.10
N ARG A 83 6.79 -8.18 -6.42
CA ARG A 83 6.59 -9.28 -7.37
C ARG A 83 7.89 -9.84 -7.96
N GLY A 84 9.06 -9.32 -7.55
CA GLY A 84 10.36 -9.73 -8.10
C GLY A 84 10.62 -9.19 -9.52
N ILE A 85 9.88 -8.17 -9.96
CA ILE A 85 10.08 -7.53 -11.26
C ILE A 85 11.22 -6.52 -11.12
N GLN A 86 12.27 -6.69 -11.93
CA GLN A 86 13.40 -5.77 -11.95
C GLN A 86 13.13 -4.61 -12.89
N LEU A 87 13.26 -3.39 -12.37
CA LEU A 87 13.13 -2.15 -13.13
C LEU A 87 14.52 -1.55 -13.40
N LYS A 88 14.72 -1.02 -14.60
CA LYS A 88 15.87 -0.17 -14.94
C LYS A 88 15.64 1.25 -14.39
N TYR A 89 16.71 2.05 -14.37
CA TYR A 89 16.67 3.41 -13.83
C TYR A 89 15.63 4.33 -14.50
N ASN A 90 15.36 4.14 -15.79
CA ASN A 90 14.41 4.93 -16.56
C ASN A 90 13.03 4.27 -16.72
N ASP A 91 12.81 3.11 -16.09
CA ASP A 91 11.52 2.42 -16.20
C ASP A 91 10.50 3.07 -15.26
N VAL A 92 9.25 3.14 -15.71
CA VAL A 92 8.12 3.59 -14.90
C VAL A 92 7.15 2.42 -14.74
N ALA A 93 6.88 2.07 -13.49
CA ALA A 93 5.92 1.02 -13.17
C ALA A 93 4.56 1.63 -12.82
N PHE A 94 3.51 1.07 -13.40
CA PHE A 94 2.12 1.41 -13.10
C PHE A 94 1.45 0.22 -12.43
N ARG A 95 0.70 0.49 -11.34
CA ARG A 95 -0.23 -0.48 -10.78
C ARG A 95 -1.56 -0.30 -11.49
N CYS A 96 -1.97 -1.31 -12.24
CA CYS A 96 -3.22 -1.31 -12.98
C CYS A 96 -4.21 -2.33 -12.40
N ASN A 97 -5.49 -2.05 -12.57
CA ASN A 97 -6.57 -3.00 -12.36
C ASN A 97 -7.18 -3.36 -13.71
N LEU A 98 -7.69 -4.59 -13.83
CA LEU A 98 -8.68 -4.91 -14.85
C LEU A 98 -10.03 -4.37 -14.38
N ILE A 99 -10.72 -3.68 -15.28
CA ILE A 99 -12.00 -3.03 -15.01
C ILE A 99 -13.06 -3.59 -15.96
N THR A 100 -14.33 -3.44 -15.59
CA THR A 100 -15.45 -3.55 -16.53
C THR A 100 -15.84 -2.16 -16.98
N GLU A 101 -15.80 -1.95 -18.29
CA GLU A 101 -16.29 -0.76 -18.96
C GLU A 101 -17.64 -1.08 -19.61
N LYS A 102 -18.57 -0.12 -19.57
CA LYS A 102 -19.86 -0.19 -20.26
C LYS A 102 -20.27 1.20 -20.75
N ASP A 103 -20.53 1.32 -22.04
CA ASP A 103 -21.02 2.55 -22.70
C ASP A 103 -20.13 3.79 -22.47
N GLY A 104 -18.82 3.59 -22.47
CA GLY A 104 -17.78 4.59 -22.19
C GLY A 104 -17.56 4.87 -20.70
N LEU A 105 -18.23 4.15 -19.80
CA LEU A 105 -18.21 4.41 -18.37
C LEU A 105 -17.58 3.25 -17.58
N LEU A 106 -16.89 3.59 -16.49
CA LEU A 106 -16.38 2.61 -15.52
C LEU A 106 -17.55 1.97 -14.79
N ALA A 107 -17.93 0.75 -15.21
CA ALA A 107 -19.01 0.00 -14.59
C ALA A 107 -18.54 -0.74 -13.32
N ASP A 108 -17.29 -1.24 -13.31
CA ASP A 108 -16.68 -1.89 -12.14
C ASP A 108 -15.16 -1.73 -12.15
N TYR A 109 -14.59 -1.20 -11.07
CA TYR A 109 -13.13 -0.99 -10.92
C TYR A 109 -12.32 -2.27 -10.70
N SER A 110 -12.99 -3.42 -10.52
CA SER A 110 -12.41 -4.71 -10.17
C SER A 110 -12.75 -5.83 -11.15
N ALA A 111 -13.55 -5.54 -12.18
CA ALA A 111 -14.09 -6.52 -13.11
C ALA A 111 -14.76 -7.72 -12.42
N GLY A 112 -15.61 -7.45 -11.42
CA GLY A 112 -16.33 -8.45 -10.64
C GLY A 112 -15.42 -9.28 -9.73
N HIS A 113 -14.32 -8.70 -9.26
CA HIS A 113 -13.25 -9.42 -8.56
C HIS A 113 -12.74 -10.64 -9.34
N ILE A 114 -12.46 -10.45 -10.63
CA ILE A 114 -11.93 -11.49 -11.51
C ILE A 114 -10.75 -12.24 -10.85
N THR A 115 -10.74 -13.57 -11.01
CA THR A 115 -9.70 -14.40 -10.41
C THR A 115 -8.36 -14.20 -11.10
N SER A 116 -7.26 -14.43 -10.37
CA SER A 116 -5.91 -14.38 -10.96
C SER A 116 -5.74 -15.35 -12.14
N LYS A 117 -6.44 -16.49 -12.10
CA LYS A 117 -6.40 -17.49 -13.17
C LYS A 117 -6.96 -16.92 -14.47
N ASP A 118 -8.12 -16.28 -14.40
CA ASP A 118 -8.80 -15.73 -15.58
C ASP A 118 -8.13 -14.44 -16.05
N SER A 119 -7.72 -13.57 -15.12
CA SER A 119 -7.01 -12.33 -15.44
C SER A 119 -5.68 -12.59 -16.16
N THR A 120 -4.99 -13.69 -15.85
CA THR A 120 -3.72 -14.05 -16.50
C THR A 120 -3.90 -14.22 -18.00
N HIS A 121 -5.00 -14.84 -18.45
CA HIS A 121 -5.26 -14.99 -19.88
C HIS A 121 -5.46 -13.64 -20.57
N LEU A 122 -6.13 -12.70 -19.90
CA LEU A 122 -6.34 -11.34 -20.41
C LEU A 122 -5.02 -10.56 -20.49
N ILE A 123 -4.18 -10.63 -19.46
CA ILE A 123 -2.86 -9.98 -19.48
C ILE A 123 -1.97 -10.54 -20.60
N VAL A 124 -1.99 -11.86 -20.83
CA VAL A 124 -1.28 -12.48 -21.96
C VAL A 124 -1.82 -11.97 -23.31
N ALA A 125 -3.13 -11.80 -23.43
CA ALA A 125 -3.73 -11.25 -24.65
C ALA A 125 -3.31 -9.79 -24.89
N VAL A 126 -3.35 -8.95 -23.84
CA VAL A 126 -2.87 -7.55 -23.90
C VAL A 126 -1.40 -7.49 -24.29
N LYS A 127 -0.56 -8.33 -23.69
CA LYS A 127 0.86 -8.40 -24.02
C LYS A 127 1.11 -8.75 -25.49
N LYS A 128 0.34 -9.68 -26.05
CA LYS A 128 0.43 -10.06 -27.47
C LYS A 128 -0.06 -8.97 -28.42
N ALA A 129 -1.04 -8.18 -27.99
CA ALA A 129 -1.60 -7.08 -28.78
C ALA A 129 -0.80 -5.77 -28.65
N CYS A 130 0.18 -5.70 -27.75
CA CYS A 130 0.98 -4.51 -27.53
C CYS A 130 1.90 -4.24 -28.74
N GLU A 131 1.84 -3.04 -29.29
CA GLU A 131 2.62 -2.60 -30.46
C GLU A 131 4.09 -2.27 -30.13
N HIS A 132 4.44 -2.20 -28.84
CA HIS A 132 5.78 -1.82 -28.36
C HIS A 132 6.36 -2.84 -27.36
N PRO A 133 6.49 -4.13 -27.74
CA PRO A 133 7.05 -5.14 -26.86
C PRO A 133 8.52 -4.83 -26.52
N GLY A 134 8.91 -5.02 -25.26
CA GLY A 134 10.24 -4.66 -24.76
C GLY A 134 10.39 -3.20 -24.31
N GLU A 135 9.50 -2.29 -24.77
CA GLU A 135 9.36 -0.92 -24.23
C GLU A 135 8.23 -0.86 -23.20
N ILE A 136 7.12 -1.56 -23.45
CA ILE A 136 5.99 -1.71 -22.53
C ILE A 136 5.82 -3.19 -22.20
N GLU A 137 5.85 -3.50 -20.89
CA GLU A 137 5.69 -4.87 -20.40
C GLU A 137 4.48 -4.97 -19.47
N PHE A 138 3.73 -6.07 -19.63
CA PHE A 138 2.60 -6.43 -18.78
C PHE A 138 2.95 -7.72 -18.01
N TYR A 139 2.59 -7.75 -16.73
CA TYR A 139 2.97 -8.78 -15.75
C TYR A 139 1.78 -9.32 -14.95
#